data_AF-A0A315T935-F1
#
_entry.id   AF-A0A315T935-F1
#
_cell.length_a   1.000
_cell.length_b   1.000
_cell.length_c   1.000
_cell.angle_alpha   90.00
_cell.angle_beta   90.00
_cell.angle_gamma   90.00
#
_symmetry.space_group_name_H-M   'P 1'
#
loop_
_entity.id
_entity.type
_entity.pdbx_description
1 polymer ?
#
loop_
_entity_poly.entity_id
_entity_poly.type
_entity_poly.pdbx_seq_one_letter_code
_entity_poly.pdbx_strand_id
1 'polypeptide(L)'
;MDFDTALAQYHDALDTFARGDAEHLKRLYSHGNDVVLANPFGPAVQGWADVEDRTDFAVAHFRGGECRSFESLYRLVSADTAIIHEVEHWKAMVSGRAEASPFTLRVTTVFRKEDGTWRVLLRHADPISSPDDNGPLRGGTA
;
A
#
# COMPACT_ATOMS: atom_id res chain seq x y z
N MET A 1 -11.75 -18.16 4.24
CA MET A 1 -12.13 -16.74 4.35
C MET A 1 -12.56 -16.24 2.98
N ASP A 2 -13.67 -15.51 2.87
CA ASP A 2 -14.03 -14.82 1.62
C ASP A 2 -13.14 -13.58 1.39
N PHE A 3 -13.23 -12.99 0.20
CA PHE A 3 -12.38 -11.85 -0.14
C PHE A 3 -12.81 -10.56 0.56
N ASP A 4 -14.09 -10.37 0.86
CA ASP A 4 -14.57 -9.16 1.56
C ASP A 4 -14.00 -9.06 2.98
N THR A 5 -13.96 -10.19 3.69
CA THR A 5 -13.32 -10.28 5.01
C THR A 5 -11.83 -10.00 4.92
N ALA A 6 -11.15 -10.52 3.90
CA ALA A 6 -9.73 -10.27 3.68
C ALA A 6 -9.44 -8.80 3.38
N LEU A 7 -10.29 -8.17 2.56
CA LEU A 7 -10.18 -6.77 2.19
C LEU A 7 -10.39 -5.86 3.41
N ALA A 8 -11.38 -6.15 4.26
CA ALA A 8 -11.58 -5.42 5.50
C ALA A 8 -10.35 -5.52 6.43
N GLN A 9 -9.81 -6.73 6.62
CA GLN A 9 -8.58 -6.93 7.39
C GLN A 9 -7.38 -6.16 6.80
N TYR A 10 -7.32 -6.08 5.48
CA TYR A 10 -6.30 -5.32 4.77
C TYR A 10 -6.40 -3.82 5.01
N HIS A 11 -7.60 -3.25 4.91
CA HIS A 11 -7.87 -1.85 5.19
C HIS A 11 -7.54 -1.49 6.66
N ASP A 12 -7.94 -2.34 7.61
CA ASP A 12 -7.61 -2.17 9.04
C ASP A 12 -6.08 -2.22 9.29
N ALA A 13 -5.38 -3.10 8.57
CA ALA A 13 -3.93 -3.21 8.67
C ALA A 13 -3.21 -1.98 8.08
N LEU A 14 -3.72 -1.39 7.00
CA LEU A 14 -3.19 -0.14 6.43
C LEU A 14 -3.39 1.05 7.38
N ASP A 15 -4.54 1.13 8.04
CA ASP A 15 -4.79 2.15 9.05
C ASP A 15 -3.89 1.98 10.29
N THR A 16 -3.64 0.73 10.70
CA THR A 16 -2.67 0.42 11.77
C THR A 16 -1.23 0.75 11.34
N PHE A 17 -0.88 0.49 10.09
CA PHE A 17 0.39 0.90 9.50
C PHE A 17 0.56 2.43 9.52
N ALA A 18 -0.49 3.20 9.25
CA ALA A 18 -0.46 4.66 9.34
C ALA A 18 -0.10 5.16 10.75
N ARG A 19 -0.46 4.39 11.80
CA ARG A 19 -0.12 4.67 13.20
C ARG A 19 1.29 4.27 13.61
N GLY A 20 2.05 3.61 12.73
CA GLY A 20 3.42 3.20 12.97
C GLY A 20 3.61 1.73 13.35
N ASP A 21 2.60 0.87 13.12
CA ASP A 21 2.71 -0.58 13.33
C ASP A 21 2.50 -1.34 12.01
N ALA A 22 3.58 -1.92 11.49
CA ALA A 22 3.57 -2.68 10.24
C ALA A 22 3.27 -4.17 10.41
N GLU A 23 3.26 -4.71 11.63
CA GLU A 23 3.25 -6.15 11.88
C GLU A 23 1.97 -6.81 11.33
N HIS A 24 0.84 -6.13 11.48
CA HIS A 24 -0.44 -6.57 10.94
C HIS A 24 -0.41 -6.64 9.41
N LEU A 25 0.13 -5.60 8.77
CA LEU A 25 0.20 -5.51 7.31
C LEU A 25 1.17 -6.55 6.75
N LYS A 26 2.36 -6.71 7.35
CA LYS A 26 3.36 -7.72 6.96
C LYS A 26 2.80 -9.14 6.95
N ARG A 27 1.96 -9.49 7.92
CA ARG A 27 1.30 -10.80 7.97
C ARG A 27 0.30 -11.02 6.82
N LEU A 28 -0.21 -9.97 6.19
CA LEU A 28 -1.13 -10.09 5.06
C LEU A 28 -0.42 -10.24 3.72
N TYR A 29 0.87 -9.96 3.63
CA TYR A 29 1.63 -10.21 2.41
C TYR A 29 1.91 -11.70 2.19
N SER A 30 2.09 -12.06 0.92
CA SER A 30 2.74 -13.31 0.55
C SER A 30 4.20 -13.25 0.96
N HIS A 31 4.74 -14.35 1.49
CA HIS A 31 6.15 -14.48 1.86
C HIS A 31 6.98 -15.20 0.78
N GLY A 32 6.45 -15.26 -0.45
CA GLY A 32 7.12 -15.86 -1.60
C GLY A 32 8.23 -14.98 -2.20
N ASN A 33 8.94 -15.53 -3.18
CA ASN A 33 9.97 -14.80 -3.95
C ASN A 33 9.40 -13.94 -5.08
N ASP A 34 8.09 -13.99 -5.30
CA ASP A 34 7.36 -13.30 -6.36
C ASP A 34 6.47 -12.15 -5.84
N VAL A 35 6.47 -11.91 -4.53
CA VAL A 35 5.79 -10.76 -3.94
C VAL A 35 6.46 -9.45 -4.36
N VAL A 36 5.68 -8.42 -4.69
CA VAL A 36 6.18 -7.13 -5.19
C VAL A 36 5.62 -5.97 -4.39
N LEU A 37 6.49 -5.03 -4.03
CA LEU A 37 6.11 -3.74 -3.44
C LEU A 37 6.71 -2.59 -4.25
N ALA A 38 5.85 -1.73 -4.78
CA ALA A 38 6.20 -0.45 -5.39
C ALA A 38 5.49 0.66 -4.61
N ASN A 39 6.20 1.29 -3.68
CA ASN A 39 5.67 2.38 -2.85
C ASN A 39 6.46 3.69 -3.06
N PRO A 40 5.95 4.84 -2.63
CA PRO A 40 6.58 6.15 -2.88
C PRO A 40 7.92 6.40 -2.15
N PHE A 41 8.51 5.38 -1.53
CA PHE A 41 9.77 5.47 -0.78
C PHE A 41 10.99 4.95 -1.56
N GLY A 42 10.80 4.39 -2.75
CA GLY A 42 11.91 3.92 -3.57
C GLY A 42 11.47 3.14 -4.80
N PRO A 43 12.41 2.54 -5.55
CA PRO A 43 12.06 1.68 -6.68
C PRO A 43 11.27 0.46 -6.21
N ALA A 44 10.56 -0.18 -7.14
CA ALA A 44 9.90 -1.45 -6.90
C ALA A 44 10.91 -2.51 -6.43
N VAL A 45 10.51 -3.31 -5.47
CA VAL A 45 11.28 -4.46 -4.95
C VAL A 45 10.47 -5.74 -5.09
N GLN A 46 11.17 -6.87 -5.15
CA GLN A 46 10.57 -8.19 -5.31
C GLN A 46 11.18 -9.19 -4.31
N GLY A 47 10.35 -10.08 -3.78
CA GLY A 47 10.73 -11.09 -2.81
C GLY A 47 10.52 -10.62 -1.37
N TRP A 48 10.15 -11.55 -0.49
CA TRP A 48 9.71 -11.22 0.86
C TRP A 48 10.71 -10.40 1.65
N ALA A 49 12.00 -10.76 1.63
CA ALA A 49 13.03 -10.04 2.38
C ALA A 49 13.08 -8.54 2.01
N ASP A 50 13.12 -8.22 0.72
CA ASP A 50 13.17 -6.82 0.26
C ASP A 50 11.84 -6.08 0.51
N VAL A 51 10.71 -6.79 0.41
CA VAL A 51 9.37 -6.24 0.72
C VAL A 51 9.24 -5.93 2.22
N GLU A 52 9.73 -6.81 3.08
CA GLU A 52 9.75 -6.63 4.53
C GLU A 52 10.61 -5.42 4.91
N ASP A 53 11.85 -5.36 4.42
CA ASP A 53 12.77 -4.25 4.64
C ASP A 53 12.18 -2.91 4.15
N ARG A 54 11.55 -2.90 2.98
CA ARG A 54 10.89 -1.70 2.46
C ARG A 54 9.67 -1.29 3.28
N THR A 55 8.93 -2.26 3.82
CA THR A 55 7.78 -2.01 4.69
C THR A 55 8.23 -1.40 6.02
N ASP A 56 9.32 -1.92 6.59
CA ASP A 56 9.95 -1.38 7.81
C ASP A 56 10.50 0.03 7.61
N PHE A 57 11.16 0.25 6.48
CA PHE A 57 11.59 1.60 6.10
C PHE A 57 10.39 2.54 6.03
N ALA A 58 9.32 2.16 5.34
CA ALA A 58 8.15 3.01 5.16
C ALA A 58 7.45 3.32 6.50
N VAL A 59 7.22 2.32 7.36
CA VAL A 59 6.55 2.54 8.65
C VAL A 59 7.39 3.42 9.59
N ALA A 60 8.72 3.32 9.55
CA ALA A 60 9.60 4.18 10.34
C ALA A 60 9.51 5.67 9.94
N HIS A 61 9.11 5.94 8.69
CA HIS A 61 8.91 7.29 8.16
C HIS A 61 7.48 7.80 8.31
N PHE A 62 6.55 6.96 8.76
CA PHE A 62 5.19 7.33 9.12
C PHE A 62 5.04 7.45 10.64
N ARG A 63 4.47 8.56 11.12
CA ARG A 63 4.10 8.69 12.54
C ARG A 63 2.72 9.29 12.70
N GLY A 64 1.97 8.76 13.67
CA GLY A 64 0.70 9.33 14.15
C GLY A 64 -0.32 9.58 13.04
N GLY A 65 -0.36 8.70 12.04
CA GLY A 65 -1.23 8.82 10.88
C GLY A 65 -2.49 7.97 10.95
N GLU A 66 -3.32 8.13 9.93
CA GLU A 66 -4.57 7.41 9.70
C GLU A 66 -4.73 7.18 8.18
N CYS A 67 -5.27 6.02 7.81
CA CYS A 67 -5.77 5.77 6.46
C CYS A 67 -7.28 5.97 6.50
N ARG A 68 -7.73 7.16 6.08
CA ARG A 68 -9.05 7.70 6.36
C ARG A 68 -10.17 7.01 5.59
N SER A 69 -9.91 6.69 4.33
CA SER A 69 -10.92 6.15 3.43
C SER A 69 -10.31 5.55 2.18
N PHE A 70 -11.07 4.65 1.58
CA PHE A 70 -10.76 3.95 0.34
C PHE A 70 -11.89 4.21 -0.66
N GLU A 71 -11.56 4.76 -1.83
CA GLU A 71 -12.48 4.87 -2.96
C GLU A 71 -12.17 3.75 -3.95
N SER A 72 -13.09 2.79 -4.11
CA SER A 72 -12.90 1.66 -5.01
C SER A 72 -13.22 2.04 -6.46
N LEU A 73 -12.23 1.96 -7.34
CA LEU A 73 -12.36 2.26 -8.77
C LEU A 73 -12.47 0.99 -9.63
N TYR A 74 -11.83 -0.09 -9.20
CA TYR A 74 -11.88 -1.38 -9.88
C TYR A 74 -11.81 -2.53 -8.88
N ARG A 75 -12.55 -3.60 -9.18
CA ARG A 75 -12.50 -4.85 -8.42
C ARG A 75 -12.77 -6.04 -9.33
N LEU A 76 -11.89 -7.03 -9.27
CA LEU A 76 -12.05 -8.34 -9.89
C LEU A 76 -11.72 -9.42 -8.85
N VAL A 77 -12.61 -10.40 -8.68
CA VAL A 77 -12.41 -11.51 -7.76
C VAL A 77 -12.64 -12.83 -8.50
N SER A 78 -11.68 -13.74 -8.40
CA SER A 78 -11.74 -15.10 -8.93
C SER A 78 -11.57 -16.12 -7.79
N ALA A 79 -11.38 -17.41 -8.12
CA ALA A 79 -11.27 -18.46 -7.11
C ALA A 79 -10.04 -18.31 -6.21
N ASP A 80 -8.91 -17.91 -6.79
CA ASP A 80 -7.59 -17.87 -6.14
C ASP A 80 -6.85 -16.53 -6.32
N THR A 81 -7.39 -15.61 -7.12
CA THR A 81 -6.79 -14.30 -7.40
C THR A 81 -7.82 -13.19 -7.23
N ALA A 82 -7.42 -12.06 -6.67
CA ALA A 82 -8.24 -10.84 -6.65
C ALA A 82 -7.39 -9.62 -6.99
N ILE A 83 -8.01 -8.63 -7.61
CA ILE A 83 -7.38 -7.36 -7.99
C ILE A 83 -8.30 -6.24 -7.53
N ILE A 84 -7.75 -5.26 -6.84
CA ILE A 84 -8.42 -4.00 -6.54
C ILE A 84 -7.59 -2.84 -7.08
N HIS A 85 -8.28 -1.80 -7.55
CA HIS A 85 -7.69 -0.49 -7.76
C HIS A 85 -8.46 0.53 -6.92
N GLU A 86 -7.77 1.21 -6.02
CA GLU A 86 -8.36 2.12 -5.05
C GLU A 86 -7.62 3.46 -5.03
N VAL A 87 -8.35 4.52 -4.70
CA VAL A 87 -7.76 5.77 -4.23
C VAL A 87 -7.80 5.74 -2.71
N GLU A 88 -6.63 5.77 -2.08
CA GLU A 88 -6.47 5.76 -0.64
C GLU A 88 -6.19 7.17 -0.13
N HIS A 89 -6.95 7.62 0.86
CA HIS A 89 -6.79 8.92 1.48
C HIS A 89 -6.11 8.80 2.84
N TRP A 90 -4.92 9.35 2.94
CA TRP A 90 -4.08 9.25 4.13
C TRP A 90 -3.92 10.60 4.80
N LYS A 91 -3.57 10.57 6.09
CA LYS A 91 -3.01 11.71 6.81
C LYS A 91 -1.93 11.20 7.74
N ALA A 92 -0.69 11.66 7.58
CA ALA A 92 0.39 11.26 8.47
C ALA A 92 1.51 12.29 8.52
N MET A 93 2.33 12.24 9.57
CA MET A 93 3.63 12.90 9.57
C MET A 93 4.59 12.03 8.73
N VAL A 94 5.21 12.64 7.72
CA VAL A 94 6.11 11.97 6.78
C VAL A 94 7.47 12.66 6.81
N SER A 95 8.56 11.87 6.85
CA SER A 95 9.94 12.34 6.67
C SER A 95 10.35 13.50 7.59
N GLY A 96 10.02 13.41 8.88
CA GLY A 96 10.46 14.37 9.90
C GLY A 96 9.68 15.69 9.96
N ARG A 97 8.56 15.82 9.22
CA ARG A 97 7.66 16.97 9.35
C ARG A 97 7.00 16.99 10.73
N ALA A 98 6.87 18.19 11.30
CA ALA A 98 6.24 18.41 12.62
C ALA A 98 4.72 18.22 12.61
N GLU A 99 4.08 18.34 11.45
CA GLU A 99 2.63 18.27 11.30
C GLU A 99 2.21 17.17 10.32
N ALA A 100 1.10 16.50 10.64
CA ALA A 100 0.52 15.50 9.76
C ALA A 100 -0.10 16.16 8.53
N SER A 101 0.34 15.76 7.33
CA SER A 101 -0.17 16.26 6.06
C SER A 101 -1.12 15.24 5.43
N PRO A 102 -2.24 15.66 4.83
CA PRO A 102 -3.04 14.78 4.00
C PRO A 102 -2.27 14.46 2.71
N PHE A 103 -2.41 13.23 2.23
CA PHE A 103 -1.94 12.83 0.90
C PHE A 103 -2.83 11.72 0.35
N THR A 104 -2.81 11.56 -0.97
CA THR A 104 -3.61 10.57 -1.67
C THR A 104 -2.69 9.63 -2.42
N LEU A 105 -2.99 8.34 -2.40
CA LEU A 105 -2.33 7.33 -3.22
C LEU A 105 -3.36 6.71 -4.16
N ARG A 106 -2.99 6.52 -5.42
CA ARG A 106 -3.69 5.57 -6.29
C ARG A 106 -2.97 4.25 -6.20
N VAL A 107 -3.73 3.18 -6.00
CA VAL A 107 -3.17 1.91 -5.56
C VAL A 107 -3.78 0.77 -6.33
N THR A 108 -2.93 -0.08 -6.89
CA THR A 108 -3.33 -1.41 -7.36
C THR A 108 -2.79 -2.46 -6.39
N THR A 109 -3.69 -3.26 -5.84
CA THR A 109 -3.32 -4.41 -4.98
C THR A 109 -3.83 -5.69 -5.62
N VAL A 110 -2.91 -6.64 -5.82
CA VAL A 110 -3.20 -7.99 -6.28
C VAL A 110 -3.07 -8.94 -5.10
N PHE A 111 -4.06 -9.80 -4.94
CA PHE A 111 -4.09 -10.84 -3.92
C PHE A 111 -4.04 -12.21 -4.57
N ARG A 112 -3.33 -13.14 -3.93
CA ARG A 112 -3.34 -14.57 -4.24
C ARG A 112 -3.82 -15.35 -3.01
N LYS A 113 -4.59 -16.40 -3.22
CA LYS A 113 -5.00 -17.32 -2.17
C LYS A 113 -3.92 -18.37 -1.95
N GLU A 114 -3.37 -18.41 -0.75
CA GLU A 114 -2.32 -19.33 -0.29
C GLU A 114 -2.87 -20.11 0.90
N ASP A 115 -2.93 -21.44 0.78
CA ASP A 115 -3.47 -22.35 1.81
C ASP A 115 -4.83 -21.91 2.37
N GLY A 116 -5.70 -21.42 1.48
CA GLY A 116 -7.05 -20.95 1.84
C GLY A 116 -7.12 -19.53 2.40
N THR A 117 -6.00 -18.83 2.53
CA THR A 117 -5.86 -17.46 3.03
C THR A 117 -5.50 -16.49 1.91
N TRP A 118 -6.16 -15.35 1.83
CA TRP A 118 -5.79 -14.32 0.87
C TRP A 118 -4.52 -13.58 1.33
N ARG A 119 -3.56 -13.42 0.43
CA ARG A 119 -2.28 -12.76 0.66
C ARG A 119 -2.05 -11.69 -0.39
N VAL A 120 -1.48 -10.55 -0.01
CA VAL A 120 -1.04 -9.52 -0.94
C VAL A 120 0.16 -10.04 -1.71
N LEU A 121 0.00 -10.19 -3.02
CA LEU A 121 1.05 -10.61 -3.94
C LEU A 121 1.76 -9.41 -4.57
N LEU A 122 1.02 -8.35 -4.90
CA LEU A 122 1.58 -7.12 -5.44
C LEU A 122 0.86 -5.93 -4.83
N ARG A 123 1.62 -4.92 -4.41
CA ARG A 123 1.08 -3.59 -4.11
C ARG A 123 1.88 -2.55 -4.86
N HIS A 124 1.20 -1.80 -5.73
CA HIS A 124 1.73 -0.61 -6.38
C HIS A 124 0.94 0.60 -5.90
N ALA A 125 1.63 1.57 -5.30
CA ALA A 125 1.06 2.78 -4.75
C ALA A 125 1.92 4.00 -5.13
N ASP A 126 1.28 5.00 -5.73
CA ASP A 126 1.96 6.22 -6.17
C ASP A 126 1.14 7.49 -5.87
N PRO A 127 1.82 8.62 -5.55
CA PRO A 127 1.17 9.84 -5.04
C PRO A 127 0.64 10.76 -6.14
N ILE A 128 0.55 10.26 -7.39
CA ILE A 128 0.11 11.05 -8.53
C ILE A 128 -1.43 11.09 -8.54
N SER A 129 -2.00 12.15 -7.98
CA SER A 129 -3.46 12.32 -7.87
C SER A 129 -4.02 13.47 -8.70
N SER A 130 -3.17 14.25 -9.37
CA SER A 130 -3.57 15.38 -10.22
C SER A 130 -2.89 15.34 -11.59
N PRO A 131 -3.50 15.93 -12.63
CA PRO A 131 -2.81 16.23 -13.88
C PRO A 131 -1.56 17.11 -13.64
N ASP A 132 -0.56 16.93 -14.49
CA ASP A 132 0.64 17.77 -14.57
C ASP A 132 1.10 17.73 -16.03
N ASP A 133 1.27 18.90 -16.65
CA ASP A 133 1.66 19.01 -18.06
C ASP A 133 3.07 18.45 -18.33
N ASN A 134 3.92 18.39 -17.29
CA ASN A 134 5.25 17.77 -17.37
C ASN A 134 5.19 16.24 -17.16
N GLY A 135 4.00 15.67 -16.94
CA GLY A 135 3.79 14.23 -16.86
C GLY A 135 4.63 13.58 -15.74
N PRO A 136 5.55 12.65 -16.06
CA PRO A 136 6.43 11.99 -15.07
C PRO A 136 7.59 12.87 -14.58
N LEU A 137 7.86 14.02 -15.20
CA LEU A 137 8.99 14.90 -14.86
C LEU A 137 8.67 15.87 -13.71
N ARG A 138 7.76 15.49 -12.81
CA ARG A 138 7.29 16.34 -11.71
C ARG A 138 8.43 16.61 -10.72
N GLY A 139 8.53 17.85 -10.23
CA GLY A 139 9.50 18.22 -9.18
C GLY A 139 10.90 18.64 -9.67
N GLY A 140 11.10 18.81 -10.98
CA GLY A 140 12.28 19.51 -11.49
C GLY A 140 12.10 21.03 -11.35
N THR A 141 13.00 21.71 -10.64
CA THR A 141 13.22 23.14 -10.88
C THR A 141 13.84 23.28 -12.26
N ALA A 142 13.18 24.01 -13.17
CA ALA A 142 13.83 24.55 -14.36
C ALA A 142 14.97 25.50 -13.95
#